data_AF-A0A440UTG7-F1
#
_entry.id   AF-A0A440UTG7-F1
#
_cell.length_a   1.000
_cell.length_b   1.000
_cell.length_c   1.000
_cell.angle_alpha   90.00
_cell.angle_beta   90.00
_cell.angle_gamma   90.00
#
_symmetry.space_group_name_H-M   'P 1'
#
loop_
_entity.id
_entity.type
_entity.pdbx_description
1 polymer ?
#
loop_
_entity_poly.entity_id
_entity_poly.type
_entity_poly.pdbx_seq_one_letter_code
_entity_poly.pdbx_strand_id
1 'polypeptide(L)' 'MLTLLKLLKDGRFHSGQALGAGLGISRSAVWKQLQHLEAELGLSVHKVRGKGYRLAKPLLLLDAAEI' A
#
# COMPACT_ATOMS: atom_id res chain seq x y z
N MET A 1 -7.46 -5.33 0.11
CA MET A 1 -6.69 -4.87 -1.07
C MET A 1 -6.92 -3.40 -1.40
N LEU A 2 -8.15 -2.99 -1.76
CA LEU A 2 -8.43 -1.61 -2.21
C LEU A 2 -8.06 -0.55 -1.17
N THR A 3 -8.30 -0.81 0.11
CA THR A 3 -7.94 0.10 1.21
C THR A 3 -6.43 0.32 1.31
N LEU A 4 -5.61 -0.72 1.16
CA LEU A 4 -4.15 -0.61 1.19
C LEU A 4 -3.64 0.22 -0.01
N LEU A 5 -4.23 0.03 -1.20
CA LEU A 5 -3.94 0.86 -2.37
C LEU A 5 -4.30 2.33 -2.14
N LYS A 6 -5.48 2.61 -1.56
CA LYS A 6 -5.90 3.98 -1.23
C LYS A 6 -4.94 4.67 -0.25
N LEU A 7 -4.38 3.93 0.71
CA LEU A 7 -3.39 4.46 1.65
C LEU A 7 -2.04 4.75 0.99
N LEU A 8 -1.65 3.97 -0.03
CA LEU A 8 -0.36 4.11 -0.70
C LEU A 8 -0.40 4.90 -2.01
N LYS A 9 -1.58 5.32 -2.48
CA LYS A 9 -1.77 5.96 -3.79
C LYS A 9 -0.93 7.22 -3.97
N ASP A 10 -0.60 7.90 -2.87
CA ASP A 10 0.21 9.13 -2.85
C ASP A 10 1.70 8.90 -3.17
N GLY A 11 2.16 7.64 -3.24
CA GLY A 11 3.55 7.29 -3.51
C GLY A 11 4.54 7.67 -2.40
N ARG A 12 4.05 8.04 -1.21
CA ARG A 12 4.87 8.41 -0.05
C ARG A 12 5.15 7.20 0.83
N PHE A 13 6.14 7.32 1.71
CA PHE A 13 6.44 6.27 2.67
C PHE A 13 5.44 6.29 3.83
N HIS A 14 4.84 5.14 4.08
CA HIS A 14 3.95 4.88 5.21
C HIS A 14 4.52 3.78 6.09
N SER A 15 4.55 3.99 7.40
CA SER A 15 5.07 2.97 8.32
C SER A 15 4.15 1.75 8.31
N GLY A 16 4.72 0.55 8.50
CA GLY A 16 3.90 -0.67 8.59
C GLY A 16 2.93 -0.68 9.76
N GLN A 17 3.21 0.11 10.81
CA GLN A 17 2.31 0.30 11.94
C GLN A 17 1.14 1.21 11.58
N ALA A 18 1.38 2.31 10.87
CA ALA A 18 0.31 3.21 10.39
C ALA A 18 -0.61 2.49 9.40
N LEU A 19 -0.03 1.76 8.44
CA LEU A 19 -0.78 0.92 7.50
C LEU A 19 -1.58 -0.16 8.23
N GLY A 20 -0.98 -0.83 9.22
CA GLY A 20 -1.65 -1.84 10.01
C GLY A 20 -2.84 -1.28 10.80
N ALA A 21 -2.66 -0.13 11.45
CA ALA A 21 -3.72 0.57 12.17
C ALA A 21 -4.87 0.98 11.23
N GLY A 22 -4.57 1.56 10.06
CA GLY A 22 -5.58 1.93 9.06
C GLY A 22 -6.32 0.75 8.43
N LEU A 23 -5.77 -0.47 8.54
CA LEU A 23 -6.36 -1.71 8.02
C LEU A 23 -6.93 -2.62 9.12
N GLY A 24 -6.72 -2.31 10.40
CA GLY A 24 -7.08 -3.17 11.52
C GLY A 24 -6.30 -4.50 11.58
N ILE A 25 -5.06 -4.52 11.06
CA ILE A 25 -4.23 -5.73 10.98
C ILE A 25 -2.81 -5.51 11.54
N SER A 26 -2.10 -6.60 11.80
CA SER A 26 -0.71 -6.51 12.26
C SER A 26 0.24 -6.02 11.15
N ARG A 27 1.40 -5.45 11.56
CA ARG A 27 2.47 -5.05 10.64
C ARG A 27 2.92 -6.19 9.73
N SER A 28 2.97 -7.42 10.24
CA SER A 28 3.36 -8.60 9.46
C SER A 28 2.31 -8.96 8.41
N ALA A 29 1.02 -8.77 8.71
CA ALA A 29 -0.07 -8.96 7.75
C ALA A 29 -0.05 -7.91 6.63
N VAL A 30 0.32 -6.65 6.94
CA VAL A 30 0.56 -5.61 5.91
C VAL A 30 1.61 -6.07 4.91
N TRP A 31 2.72 -6.64 5.37
CA TRP A 31 3.77 -7.15 4.47
C TRP A 31 3.25 -8.22 3.52
N LYS A 32 2.46 -9.18 4.02
CA LYS A 32 1.85 -10.21 3.17
C LYS A 32 0.91 -9.62 2.11
N GLN A 33 0.09 -8.62 2.47
CA GLN A 33 -0.76 -7.94 1.49
C GLN A 33 0.04 -7.14 0.46
N LEU A 34 1.17 -6.54 0.85
CA LEU A 34 2.05 -5.86 -0.10
C LEU A 34 2.64 -6.83 -1.11
N GLN A 35 3.18 -7.97 -0.65
CA GLN A 35 3.69 -9.01 -1.57
C GLN A 35 2.61 -9.50 -2.54
N HIS A 36 1.38 -9.64 -2.06
CA HIS A 36 0.27 -10.04 -2.90
C HIS A 36 -0.12 -8.96 -3.92
N LEU A 37 -0.10 -7.67 -3.55
CA LEU A 37 -0.26 -6.57 -4.50
C LEU A 37 0.80 -6.58 -5.59
N GLU A 38 2.06 -6.87 -5.25
CA GLU A 38 3.14 -6.97 -6.23
C GLU A 38 2.89 -8.13 -7.21
N ALA A 39 2.44 -9.29 -6.70
CA ALA A 39 2.20 -10.48 -7.50
C ALA A 39 0.94 -10.37 -8.40
N GLU A 40 -0.16 -9.84 -7.86
CA GLU A 40 -1.44 -9.80 -8.60
C GLU A 40 -1.54 -8.63 -9.57
N LEU A 41 -1.00 -7.47 -9.21
CA LEU A 41 -1.19 -6.23 -9.97
C LEU A 41 0.09 -5.75 -10.66
N GLY A 42 1.21 -6.46 -10.51
CA GLY A 42 2.50 -6.05 -11.06
C GLY A 42 3.01 -4.73 -10.51
N LEU A 43 2.51 -4.30 -9.35
CA LEU A 43 2.94 -3.07 -8.70
C LEU A 43 4.29 -3.31 -8.02
N SER A 44 5.17 -2.33 -8.03
CA SER A 44 6.43 -2.42 -7.27
C SER A 44 6.32 -1.65 -5.97
N VAL A 45 6.72 -2.26 -4.86
CA VAL A 45 6.73 -1.65 -3.52
C VAL A 45 8.16 -1.45 -3.05
N HIS A 46 8.50 -0.22 -2.66
CA HIS A 46 9.77 0.07 -2.02
C HIS A 46 9.63 0.00 -0.50
N LYS A 47 10.51 -0.79 0.13
CA LYS A 47 10.58 -0.95 1.59
C LYS A 47 11.90 -0.37 2.10
N VAL A 48 11.83 0.49 3.10
CA VAL A 48 13.01 1.01 3.81
C VAL A 48 12.88 0.73 5.30
N ARG A 49 13.88 0.05 5.88
CA ARG A 49 13.92 -0.26 7.31
C ARG A 49 13.82 1.03 8.13
N GLY A 50 12.95 1.05 9.13
CA GLY A 50 12.71 2.24 9.97
C GLY A 50 11.83 3.33 9.34
N LYS A 51 11.60 3.31 8.02
CA LYS A 51 10.77 4.32 7.32
C LYS A 51 9.40 3.78 6.91
N GLY A 52 9.35 2.55 6.38
CA GLY A 52 8.10 1.91 5.96
C GLY A 52 8.08 1.51 4.49
N TYR A 53 6.91 1.65 3.86
CA TYR A 53 6.58 1.15 2.54
C TYR A 53 5.99 2.26 1.66
N ARG A 54 6.29 2.22 0.37
CA ARG A 54 5.65 3.07 -0.64
C ARG A 54 5.51 2.33 -1.95
N LEU A 55 4.59 2.75 -2.81
CA LEU A 55 4.62 2.34 -4.20
C LEU A 55 5.81 2.99 -4.93
N ALA A 56 6.39 2.26 -5.88
CA ALA A 56 7.50 2.77 -6.69
C ALA A 56 7.06 3.97 -7.55
N LYS A 57 5.80 3.96 -7.99
CA LYS A 57 5.13 5.07 -8.68
C LYS A 57 3.81 5.38 -7.97
N PRO A 58 3.41 6.66 -7.86
CA PRO A 58 2.07 7.00 -7.37
C PRO A 58 1.00 6.41 -8.29
N LEU A 59 -0.18 6.15 -7.73
CA LEU A 59 -1.31 5.59 -8.46
C LEU A 59 -2.45 6.60 -8.51
N LEU A 60 -3.03 6.76 -9.70
CA LEU A 60 -4.34 7.35 -9.85
C LEU A 60 -5.36 6.21 -9.85
N LEU A 61 -6.22 6.18 -8.85
CA LEU A 61 -7.34 5.25 -8.80
C LEU A 61 -8.52 5.89 -9.54
N LEU A 62 -9.12 5.15 -10.47
CA LEU A 62 -10.36 5.58 -11.13
C LEU A 62 -11.53 5.42 -10.15
N ASP A 63 -12.41 6.41 -10.13
CA ASP A 63 -13.68 6.36 -9.40
C ASP A 63 -14.82 6.32 -10.41
N ALA A 64 -15.68 5.30 -10.31
CA ALA A 64 -16.80 5.12 -11.23
C ALA A 64 -17.89 6.21 -11.04
N ALA A 65 -17.90 6.91 -9.91
CA ALA A 65 -18.83 8.01 -9.66
C ALA A 65 -18.34 9.36 -10.23
N GLU A 66 -17.10 9.44 -10.71
CA GLU A 66 -16.52 10.65 -11.34
C GLU A 66 -16.49 10.56 -12.88
N ILE A 67 -17.29 9.65 -13.48
CA ILE A 67 -17.41 9.45 -14.93
C ILE A 67 -18.77 9.91 -15.43
#